data_AF-A0A2E6D8U8-F1
#
_entry.id   AF-A0A2E6D8U8-F1
#
_cell.length_a   1.000
_cell.length_b   1.000
_cell.length_c   1.000
_cell.angle_alpha   90.00
_cell.angle_beta   90.00
_cell.angle_gamma   90.00
#
_symmetry.space_group_name_H-M   'P 1'
#
loop_
_entity.id
_entity.type
_entity.pdbx_description
1 polymer ?
#
loop_
_entity_poly.entity_id
_entity_poly.type
_entity_poly.pdbx_seq_one_letter_code
_entity_poly.pdbx_strand_id
1 'polypeptide(L)'
;MDLRFKRIGIGRASAALVCALLGACQATAPRASMVTAQATVRGDSLREASEVVQALDRLQPELEALVPGVALGELEIWIQDQPHVYTFPSDMDYDAEGLYAPALKRILIARGTRDMERVLAHELTHAALQSPWDRLPGTLEEGLCDCVSAYLAPAGAARLRAGRLSGAALACGGIHLSLHVTPRGQGPQNDSGEVWETQILLSTPPVLPGAHETVFAVSAGLSSSKLSTKSKRAFYGLSFLAMERIVKRSGFALAFELCQRAEDSGLETVPVSWVLEAAGLDATESSWRRAAIEAFGEEELMHLICMYPSGLAGALAEHLLARGIDPGQERWWEVLDVRCSLVEGTTSTTLNDIWPMRVAVAQHMRR
;
A
#
# COMPACT_ATOMS: atom_id res chain seq x y z
N MET A 1 -42.13 38.28 -44.88
CA MET A 1 -42.24 37.15 -43.94
C MET A 1 -41.21 37.38 -42.84
N ASP A 2 -41.62 38.02 -41.76
CA ASP A 2 -40.77 38.33 -40.58
C ASP A 2 -40.97 37.24 -39.53
N LEU A 3 -39.91 36.47 -39.24
CA LEU A 3 -39.89 35.50 -38.15
C LEU A 3 -39.40 36.17 -36.87
N ARG A 4 -40.35 36.57 -36.00
CA ARG A 4 -40.07 37.00 -34.63
C ARG A 4 -39.72 35.78 -33.76
N PHE A 5 -38.47 35.63 -33.37
CA PHE A 5 -38.07 34.71 -32.31
C PHE A 5 -38.45 35.28 -30.94
N LYS A 6 -39.43 34.66 -30.28
CA LYS A 6 -39.71 34.85 -28.85
C LYS A 6 -38.59 34.21 -28.04
N ARG A 7 -37.78 35.01 -27.35
CA ARG A 7 -36.92 34.53 -26.25
C ARG A 7 -37.81 34.07 -25.10
N ILE A 8 -37.95 32.76 -24.92
CA ILE A 8 -38.53 32.17 -23.71
C ILE A 8 -37.45 32.23 -22.63
N GLY A 9 -37.70 32.99 -21.57
CA GLY A 9 -36.81 33.10 -20.42
C GLY A 9 -36.78 31.81 -19.60
N ILE A 10 -35.91 30.87 -19.96
CA ILE A 10 -35.54 29.71 -19.13
C ILE A 10 -34.36 30.14 -18.26
N GLY A 11 -34.60 31.04 -17.31
CA GLY A 11 -33.51 31.81 -16.70
C GLY A 11 -33.03 31.36 -15.32
N ARG A 12 -33.86 30.74 -14.47
CA ARG A 12 -33.47 30.47 -13.06
C ARG A 12 -34.05 29.20 -12.44
N ALA A 13 -35.23 28.74 -12.86
CA ALA A 13 -35.85 27.54 -12.29
C ALA A 13 -35.14 26.23 -12.69
N SER A 14 -34.56 26.17 -13.90
CA SER A 14 -33.87 24.97 -14.39
C SER A 14 -32.52 24.72 -13.71
N ALA A 15 -31.81 25.78 -13.31
CA ALA A 15 -30.53 25.64 -12.61
C ALA A 15 -30.70 25.11 -11.18
N ALA A 16 -31.71 25.58 -10.45
CA ALA A 16 -32.01 25.10 -9.09
C ALA A 16 -32.45 23.62 -9.06
N LEU A 17 -33.22 23.19 -10.06
CA LEU A 17 -33.64 21.79 -10.19
C LEU A 17 -32.45 20.87 -10.54
N VAL A 18 -31.55 21.31 -11.42
CA VAL A 18 -30.32 20.56 -11.76
C VAL A 18 -29.37 20.48 -10.57
N CYS A 19 -29.19 21.54 -9.78
CA CYS A 19 -28.39 21.50 -8.56
C CYS A 19 -29.00 20.58 -7.49
N ALA A 20 -30.33 20.56 -7.33
CA ALA A 20 -31.01 19.66 -6.41
C ALA A 20 -30.90 18.18 -6.83
N LEU A 21 -30.96 17.90 -8.13
CA LEU A 21 -30.81 16.54 -8.68
C LEU A 21 -29.35 16.04 -8.61
N LEU A 22 -28.36 16.91 -8.80
CA LEU A 22 -26.95 16.55 -8.65
C LEU A 22 -26.55 16.33 -7.18
N GLY A 23 -27.14 17.08 -6.25
CA GLY A 23 -26.96 16.86 -4.80
C GLY A 23 -27.55 15.54 -4.31
N ALA A 24 -28.65 15.08 -4.90
CA ALA A 24 -29.29 13.81 -4.57
C ALA A 24 -28.46 12.56 -4.95
N CYS A 25 -27.42 12.74 -5.78
CA CYS A 25 -26.55 11.66 -6.23
C CYS A 25 -25.31 11.49 -5.34
N GLN A 26 -25.01 12.44 -4.45
CA GLN A 26 -23.88 12.34 -3.52
C GLN A 26 -24.25 11.49 -2.31
N ALA A 27 -23.24 10.81 -1.74
CA ALA A 27 -23.39 10.15 -0.47
C ALA A 27 -23.87 11.14 0.61
N THR A 28 -24.81 10.71 1.45
CA THR A 28 -25.30 11.54 2.56
C THR A 28 -24.18 11.73 3.58
N ALA A 29 -23.96 12.98 4.01
CA ALA A 29 -22.97 13.29 5.03
C ALA A 29 -23.27 12.53 6.34
N PRO A 30 -22.25 11.98 7.03
CA PRO A 30 -22.43 11.39 8.35
C PRO A 30 -22.99 12.40 9.36
N ARG A 31 -23.72 11.88 10.38
CA ARG A 31 -24.59 12.69 11.25
C ARG A 31 -23.84 13.55 12.26
N ALA A 32 -22.76 13.02 12.82
CA ALA A 32 -21.97 13.73 13.81
C ALA A 32 -20.84 14.48 13.09
N SER A 33 -20.55 15.70 13.53
CA SER A 33 -19.46 16.51 12.99
C SER A 33 -18.65 17.17 14.09
N MET A 34 -17.35 17.22 13.91
CA MET A 34 -16.42 18.04 14.67
C MET A 34 -15.70 18.97 13.71
N VAL A 35 -15.48 20.21 14.14
CA VAL A 35 -14.81 21.25 13.35
C VAL A 35 -13.51 21.61 14.05
N THR A 36 -12.40 21.52 13.32
CA THR A 36 -11.09 22.03 13.72
C THR A 36 -10.80 23.34 12.98
N ALA A 37 -9.63 23.94 13.18
CA ALA A 37 -9.26 25.13 12.41
C ALA A 37 -9.00 24.83 10.92
N GLN A 38 -8.75 23.56 10.55
CA GLN A 38 -8.31 23.16 9.22
C GLN A 38 -9.27 22.18 8.52
N ALA A 39 -10.12 21.48 9.28
CA ALA A 39 -11.00 20.48 8.72
C ALA A 39 -12.37 20.37 9.42
N THR A 40 -13.35 19.85 8.68
CA THR A 40 -14.59 19.32 9.25
C THR A 40 -14.56 17.79 9.18
N VAL A 41 -14.54 17.13 10.32
CA VAL A 41 -14.54 15.67 10.44
C VAL A 41 -15.95 15.18 10.74
N ARG A 42 -16.45 14.22 9.95
CA ARG A 42 -17.80 13.67 10.04
C ARG A 42 -17.76 12.16 10.23
N GLY A 43 -18.57 11.67 11.17
CA GLY A 43 -18.76 10.23 11.44
C GLY A 43 -20.17 9.93 11.94
N ASP A 44 -20.43 8.66 12.28
CA ASP A 44 -21.72 8.24 12.83
C ASP A 44 -21.87 8.62 14.31
N SER A 45 -20.76 8.91 14.98
CA SER A 45 -20.73 9.38 16.37
C SER A 45 -19.64 10.43 16.59
N LEU A 46 -19.79 11.24 17.64
CA LEU A 46 -18.76 12.20 18.05
C LEU A 46 -17.45 11.52 18.46
N ARG A 47 -17.52 10.29 18.98
CA ARG A 47 -16.33 9.51 19.32
C ARG A 47 -15.50 9.22 18.08
N GLU A 48 -16.15 8.70 17.03
CA GLU A 48 -15.50 8.37 15.76
C GLU A 48 -14.86 9.62 15.11
N ALA A 49 -15.58 10.73 15.10
CA ALA A 49 -15.05 12.01 14.63
C ALA A 49 -13.86 12.49 15.49
N SER A 50 -13.93 12.32 16.82
CA SER A 50 -12.87 12.74 17.74
C SER A 50 -11.58 11.94 17.56
N GLU A 51 -11.66 10.64 17.29
CA GLU A 51 -10.49 9.79 17.02
C GLU A 51 -9.74 10.27 15.77
N VAL A 52 -10.46 10.63 14.70
CA VAL A 52 -9.85 11.18 13.48
C VAL A 52 -9.32 12.60 13.69
N VAL A 53 -10.00 13.46 14.47
CA VAL A 53 -9.48 14.79 14.83
C VAL A 53 -8.14 14.68 15.56
N GLN A 54 -8.02 13.78 16.55
CA GLN A 54 -6.78 13.57 17.29
C GLN A 54 -5.64 13.09 16.39
N ALA A 55 -5.93 12.19 15.45
CA ALA A 55 -4.95 11.76 14.46
C ALA A 55 -4.55 12.90 13.51
N LEU A 56 -5.51 13.70 13.04
CA LEU A 56 -5.25 14.87 12.18
C LEU A 56 -4.35 15.90 12.87
N ASP A 57 -4.65 16.25 14.12
CA ASP A 57 -3.89 17.25 14.91
C ASP A 57 -2.41 16.86 15.06
N ARG A 58 -2.11 15.55 15.04
CA ARG A 58 -0.75 15.02 15.08
C ARG A 58 -0.12 14.89 13.69
N LEU A 59 -0.84 14.28 12.74
CA LEU A 59 -0.30 13.95 11.42
C LEU A 59 -0.05 15.18 10.55
N GLN A 60 -0.92 16.20 10.60
CA GLN A 60 -0.77 17.39 9.77
C GLN A 60 0.58 18.11 9.98
N PRO A 61 0.95 18.54 11.21
CA PRO A 61 2.22 19.26 11.39
C PRO A 61 3.43 18.39 11.06
N GLU A 62 3.36 17.08 11.31
CA GLU A 62 4.43 16.15 10.94
C GLU A 62 4.55 16.00 9.42
N LEU A 63 3.43 15.94 8.68
CA LEU A 63 3.40 15.92 7.22
C LEU A 63 4.04 17.18 6.62
N GLU A 64 3.64 18.36 7.12
CA GLU A 64 4.18 19.65 6.67
C GLU A 64 5.68 19.80 6.94
N ALA A 65 6.17 19.22 8.05
CA ALA A 65 7.60 19.18 8.36
C ALA A 65 8.37 18.16 7.51
N LEU A 66 7.74 17.03 7.15
CA LEU A 66 8.38 15.91 6.47
C LEU A 66 8.48 16.10 4.95
N VAL A 67 7.43 16.65 4.33
CA VAL A 67 7.28 16.68 2.87
C VAL A 67 7.36 18.13 2.37
N PRO A 68 8.38 18.49 1.58
CA PRO A 68 8.53 19.86 1.09
C PRO A 68 7.37 20.30 0.18
N GLY A 69 7.00 21.58 0.27
CA GLY A 69 6.03 22.20 -0.63
C GLY A 69 4.59 21.70 -0.47
N VAL A 70 4.28 20.96 0.61
CA VAL A 70 2.90 20.58 0.92
C VAL A 70 2.18 21.70 1.65
N ALA A 71 0.90 21.83 1.39
CA ALA A 71 0.04 22.72 2.16
C ALA A 71 -1.39 22.20 2.14
N LEU A 72 -1.99 22.07 3.32
CA LEU A 72 -3.37 21.68 3.48
C LEU A 72 -4.27 22.92 3.47
N GLY A 73 -5.24 22.93 2.56
CA GLY A 73 -6.36 23.86 2.61
C GLY A 73 -7.48 23.34 3.51
N GLU A 74 -8.61 24.05 3.49
CA GLU A 74 -9.84 23.56 4.12
C GLU A 74 -10.26 22.20 3.54
N LEU A 75 -10.52 21.24 4.42
CA LEU A 75 -10.80 19.85 4.06
C LEU A 75 -12.05 19.32 4.79
N GLU A 76 -12.81 18.43 4.16
CA GLU A 76 -13.75 17.56 4.86
C GLU A 76 -13.20 16.13 4.98
N ILE A 77 -13.38 15.48 6.14
CA ILE A 77 -13.03 14.07 6.33
C ILE A 77 -14.28 13.33 6.74
N TRP A 78 -14.69 12.30 5.99
CA TRP A 78 -15.89 11.53 6.27
C TRP A 78 -15.54 10.08 6.57
N ILE A 79 -16.20 9.52 7.57
CA ILE A 79 -16.05 8.13 7.99
C ILE A 79 -17.34 7.39 7.58
N GLN A 80 -17.20 6.36 6.76
CA GLN A 80 -18.31 5.64 6.13
C GLN A 80 -18.08 4.13 6.21
N ASP A 81 -19.12 3.31 6.13
CA ASP A 81 -18.96 1.84 6.07
C ASP A 81 -18.05 1.41 4.91
N GLN A 82 -18.19 2.07 3.76
CA GLN A 82 -17.28 1.96 2.62
C GLN A 82 -17.04 3.35 2.03
N PRO A 83 -15.80 3.71 1.63
CA PRO A 83 -15.52 5.01 1.01
C PRO A 83 -16.21 5.13 -0.35
N HIS A 84 -17.17 6.06 -0.48
CA HIS A 84 -17.79 6.37 -1.76
C HIS A 84 -18.29 7.82 -1.83
N VAL A 85 -18.10 8.44 -3.00
CA VAL A 85 -18.54 9.82 -3.25
C VAL A 85 -20.03 9.89 -3.61
N TYR A 86 -20.55 8.88 -4.31
CA TYR A 86 -21.90 8.88 -4.88
C TYR A 86 -22.73 7.70 -4.36
N THR A 87 -24.04 7.91 -4.22
CA THR A 87 -24.99 6.94 -3.65
C THR A 87 -25.25 5.74 -4.56
N PHE A 88 -24.93 5.84 -5.86
CA PHE A 88 -25.10 4.73 -6.78
C PHE A 88 -23.94 3.75 -6.59
N PRO A 89 -24.23 2.45 -6.40
CA PRO A 89 -23.18 1.44 -6.46
C PRO A 89 -22.58 1.52 -7.87
N SER A 90 -21.33 1.96 -7.98
CA SER A 90 -20.56 1.57 -9.15
C SER A 90 -20.31 0.07 -9.00
N ASP A 91 -20.40 -0.69 -10.09
CA ASP A 91 -20.00 -2.11 -10.16
C ASP A 91 -18.49 -2.36 -9.85
N MET A 92 -17.81 -1.35 -9.30
CA MET A 92 -16.44 -1.36 -8.85
C MET A 92 -16.45 -1.69 -7.36
N ASP A 93 -16.05 -2.90 -6.99
CA ASP A 93 -15.68 -3.24 -5.63
C ASP A 93 -14.60 -2.24 -5.15
N TYR A 94 -15.00 -1.28 -4.33
CA TYR A 94 -14.06 -0.39 -3.64
C TYR A 94 -13.47 -1.16 -2.46
N ASP A 95 -12.45 -1.96 -2.73
CA ASP A 95 -11.55 -2.55 -1.71
C ASP A 95 -10.63 -1.49 -1.05
N ALA A 96 -10.99 -0.20 -1.17
CA ALA A 96 -10.18 0.90 -0.68
C ALA A 96 -10.54 1.21 0.78
N GLU A 97 -9.54 1.22 1.65
CA GLU A 97 -9.71 1.63 3.06
C GLU A 97 -9.81 3.17 3.20
N GLY A 98 -9.36 3.91 2.18
CA GLY A 98 -9.37 5.36 2.10
C GLY A 98 -9.55 5.85 0.66
N LEU A 99 -10.01 7.09 0.50
CA LEU A 99 -10.12 7.77 -0.79
C LEU A 99 -10.11 9.28 -0.62
N TYR A 100 -9.17 9.97 -1.26
CA TYR A 100 -9.24 11.41 -1.46
C TYR A 100 -10.01 11.76 -2.75
N ALA A 101 -10.96 12.69 -2.63
CA ALA A 101 -11.77 13.24 -3.72
C ALA A 101 -11.41 14.73 -3.93
N PRO A 102 -10.48 15.05 -4.86
CA PRO A 102 -9.96 16.41 -5.02
C PRO A 102 -11.04 17.46 -5.33
N ALA A 103 -12.00 17.13 -6.18
CA ALA A 103 -13.09 18.03 -6.59
C ALA A 103 -13.98 18.47 -5.41
N LEU A 104 -14.00 17.69 -4.32
CA LEU A 104 -14.78 17.97 -3.12
C LEU A 104 -13.91 18.39 -1.93
N LYS A 105 -12.58 18.39 -2.09
CA LYS A 105 -11.62 18.53 -0.99
C LYS A 105 -11.99 17.62 0.18
N ARG A 106 -12.23 16.35 -0.13
CA ARG A 106 -12.79 15.40 0.83
C ARG A 106 -11.98 14.12 0.92
N ILE A 107 -11.62 13.74 2.14
CA ILE A 107 -11.09 12.40 2.44
C ILE A 107 -12.25 11.53 2.93
N LEU A 108 -12.33 10.30 2.44
CA LEU A 108 -13.29 9.29 2.82
C LEU A 108 -12.52 8.12 3.45
N ILE A 109 -12.89 7.70 4.66
CA ILE A 109 -12.23 6.62 5.40
C ILE A 109 -13.23 5.51 5.69
N ALA A 110 -12.83 4.26 5.44
CA ALA A 110 -13.62 3.09 5.73
C ALA A 110 -13.73 2.87 7.25
N ARG A 111 -14.95 2.66 7.72
CA ARG A 111 -15.25 2.32 9.11
C ARG A 111 -14.68 0.96 9.44
N GLY A 112 -14.03 0.87 10.59
CA GLY A 112 -13.37 -0.36 11.02
C GLY A 112 -12.08 -0.68 10.25
N THR A 113 -11.53 0.30 9.52
CA THR A 113 -10.15 0.18 9.03
C THR A 113 -9.22 -0.18 10.18
N ARG A 114 -8.33 -1.15 9.95
CA ARG A 114 -7.46 -1.69 11.00
C ARG A 114 -6.39 -0.70 11.43
N ASP A 115 -6.08 0.26 10.57
CA ASP A 115 -5.02 1.24 10.79
C ASP A 115 -5.45 2.60 10.22
N MET A 116 -6.34 3.26 10.95
CA MET A 116 -6.93 4.54 10.56
C MET A 116 -5.88 5.63 10.39
N GLU A 117 -4.85 5.67 11.25
CA GLU A 117 -3.81 6.69 11.17
C GLU A 117 -2.98 6.56 9.89
N ARG A 118 -2.60 5.33 9.53
CA ARG A 118 -1.90 5.04 8.28
C ARG A 118 -2.72 5.46 7.07
N VAL A 119 -4.00 5.08 7.03
CA VAL A 119 -4.91 5.46 5.93
C VAL A 119 -5.05 6.98 5.86
N LEU A 120 -5.29 7.63 6.99
CA LEU A 120 -5.42 9.08 7.05
C LEU A 120 -4.14 9.78 6.58
N ALA A 121 -2.95 9.32 7.00
CA ALA A 121 -1.68 9.88 6.54
C ALA A 121 -1.49 9.77 5.02
N HIS A 122 -1.89 8.63 4.43
CA HIS A 122 -1.85 8.42 2.99
C HIS A 122 -2.76 9.42 2.25
N GLU A 123 -4.03 9.50 2.64
CA GLU A 123 -5.00 10.39 1.99
C GLU A 123 -4.73 11.88 2.26
N LEU A 124 -4.21 12.23 3.44
CA LEU A 124 -3.77 13.59 3.75
C LEU A 124 -2.61 14.01 2.84
N THR A 125 -1.72 13.08 2.50
CA THR A 125 -0.63 13.36 1.57
C THR A 125 -1.22 13.78 0.22
N HIS A 126 -2.10 12.99 -0.38
CA HIS A 126 -2.80 13.38 -1.63
C HIS A 126 -3.46 14.76 -1.53
N ALA A 127 -4.12 15.05 -0.41
CA ALA A 127 -4.80 16.32 -0.21
C ALA A 127 -3.86 17.52 -0.06
N ALA A 128 -2.61 17.29 0.34
CA ALA A 128 -1.61 18.32 0.62
C ALA A 128 -0.64 18.57 -0.54
N LEU A 129 -0.54 17.66 -1.51
CA LEU A 129 0.34 17.82 -2.67
C LEU A 129 -0.13 18.98 -3.55
N GLN A 130 0.81 19.86 -3.88
CA GLN A 130 0.62 21.02 -4.77
C GLN A 130 1.77 21.05 -5.79
N SER A 131 1.71 21.96 -6.77
CA SER A 131 2.84 22.18 -7.70
C SER A 131 4.15 22.37 -6.91
N PRO A 132 5.27 21.75 -7.32
CA PRO A 132 5.45 20.95 -8.54
C PRO A 132 5.15 19.44 -8.41
N TRP A 133 4.57 18.93 -7.32
CA TRP A 133 4.35 17.48 -7.14
C TRP A 133 3.48 16.83 -8.22
N ASP A 134 2.66 17.62 -8.91
CA ASP A 134 1.87 17.19 -10.08
C ASP A 134 2.74 16.72 -11.27
N ARG A 135 4.05 16.95 -11.22
CA ARG A 135 5.04 16.44 -12.20
C ARG A 135 5.41 14.97 -11.98
N LEU A 136 5.02 14.34 -10.88
CA LEU A 136 5.34 12.92 -10.65
C LEU A 136 4.70 12.03 -11.74
N PRO A 137 5.49 11.17 -12.43
CA PRO A 137 4.96 10.34 -13.50
C PRO A 137 4.15 9.14 -12.97
N GLY A 138 3.07 8.81 -13.70
CA GLY A 138 2.33 7.57 -13.54
C GLY A 138 1.79 7.34 -12.14
N THR A 139 2.22 6.26 -11.49
CA THR A 139 1.76 5.84 -10.16
C THR A 139 2.70 6.29 -9.03
N LEU A 140 3.71 7.16 -9.31
CA LEU A 140 4.65 7.57 -8.26
C LEU A 140 4.04 8.39 -7.13
N GLU A 141 2.94 9.09 -7.38
CA GLU A 141 2.18 9.78 -6.33
C GLU A 141 1.71 8.80 -5.23
N GLU A 142 1.13 7.66 -5.62
CA GLU A 142 0.73 6.60 -4.68
C GLU A 142 1.92 6.06 -3.88
N GLY A 143 3.06 5.91 -4.55
CA GLY A 143 4.31 5.48 -3.91
C GLY A 143 4.81 6.49 -2.87
N LEU A 144 4.65 7.79 -3.14
CA LEU A 144 4.92 8.88 -2.20
C LEU A 144 3.97 8.83 -1.01
N CYS A 145 2.66 8.73 -1.25
CA CYS A 145 1.66 8.65 -0.20
C CYS A 145 1.88 7.44 0.73
N ASP A 146 2.25 6.28 0.18
CA ASP A 146 2.62 5.10 0.97
C ASP A 146 3.93 5.29 1.75
N CYS A 147 4.93 5.95 1.18
CA CYS A 147 6.16 6.28 1.89
C CYS A 147 5.86 7.20 3.08
N VAL A 148 5.16 8.31 2.85
CA VAL A 148 4.79 9.26 3.91
C VAL A 148 3.97 8.57 4.99
N SER A 149 2.97 7.78 4.60
CA SER A 149 2.16 6.98 5.52
C SER A 149 3.00 6.03 6.38
N ALA A 150 3.98 5.33 5.79
CA ALA A 150 4.90 4.46 6.54
C ALA A 150 5.79 5.23 7.53
N TYR A 151 6.17 6.47 7.23
CA TYR A 151 6.95 7.33 8.14
C TYR A 151 6.11 7.87 9.29
N LEU A 152 4.88 8.32 9.03
CA LEU A 152 4.02 8.98 10.02
C LEU A 152 3.21 8.00 10.89
N ALA A 153 2.98 6.77 10.42
CA ALA A 153 2.24 5.73 11.12
C ALA A 153 3.11 4.46 11.33
N PRO A 154 4.09 4.49 12.26
CA PRO A 154 5.07 3.42 12.42
C PRO A 154 4.45 2.07 12.84
N ALA A 155 3.32 2.07 13.55
CA ALA A 155 2.68 0.85 14.02
C ALA A 155 2.24 -0.11 12.89
N GLY A 156 1.92 0.42 11.71
CA GLY A 156 1.55 -0.37 10.53
C GLY A 156 2.61 -0.39 9.42
N ALA A 157 3.72 0.31 9.60
CA ALA A 157 4.72 0.53 8.57
C ALA A 157 5.29 -0.78 8.02
N ALA A 158 5.74 -1.69 8.89
CA ALA A 158 6.32 -2.96 8.46
C ALA A 158 5.33 -3.82 7.65
N ARG A 159 4.05 -3.81 8.02
CA ARG A 159 3.01 -4.52 7.28
C ARG A 159 2.76 -3.90 5.90
N LEU A 160 2.67 -2.57 5.82
CA LEU A 160 2.51 -1.84 4.56
C LEU A 160 3.71 -2.11 3.65
N ARG A 161 4.93 -1.92 4.17
CA ARG A 161 6.19 -2.16 3.46
C ARG A 161 6.25 -3.60 2.94
N ALA A 162 5.96 -4.60 3.77
CA ALA A 162 5.91 -5.99 3.32
C ALA A 162 4.92 -6.19 2.15
N GLY A 163 3.73 -5.58 2.24
CA GLY A 163 2.72 -5.63 1.17
C GLY A 163 3.23 -5.02 -0.14
N ARG A 164 3.89 -3.85 -0.07
CA ARG A 164 4.42 -3.15 -1.24
C ARG A 164 5.66 -3.81 -1.84
N LEU A 165 6.65 -4.15 -1.01
CA LEU A 165 7.87 -4.84 -1.45
C LEU A 165 7.54 -6.19 -2.07
N SER A 166 6.60 -6.94 -1.48
CA SER A 166 6.14 -8.20 -2.09
C SER A 166 5.40 -7.97 -3.41
N GLY A 167 4.60 -6.90 -3.50
CA GLY A 167 3.97 -6.45 -4.74
C GLY A 167 4.99 -6.18 -5.85
N ALA A 168 6.05 -5.44 -5.54
CA ALA A 168 7.15 -5.14 -6.48
C ALA A 168 7.89 -6.41 -6.92
N ALA A 169 8.32 -7.24 -5.97
CA ALA A 169 9.06 -8.46 -6.29
C ALA A 169 8.23 -9.44 -7.13
N LEU A 170 6.94 -9.62 -6.80
CA LEU A 170 6.02 -10.47 -7.56
C LEU A 170 5.73 -9.93 -8.96
N ALA A 171 5.74 -8.61 -9.15
CA ALA A 171 5.64 -8.00 -10.47
C ALA A 171 6.89 -8.24 -11.34
N CYS A 172 8.04 -8.52 -10.72
CA CYS A 172 9.35 -8.70 -11.36
C CYS A 172 9.89 -10.13 -11.28
N GLY A 173 9.00 -11.13 -11.19
CA GLY A 173 9.34 -12.55 -11.32
C GLY A 173 9.24 -13.38 -10.04
N GLY A 174 8.92 -12.76 -8.89
CA GLY A 174 8.62 -13.47 -7.66
C GLY A 174 9.60 -13.23 -6.51
N ILE A 175 9.45 -14.02 -5.46
CA ILE A 175 10.28 -13.99 -4.25
C ILE A 175 10.81 -15.40 -4.01
N HIS A 176 12.12 -15.54 -3.95
CA HIS A 176 12.78 -16.80 -3.62
C HIS A 176 13.07 -16.82 -2.11
N LEU A 177 12.53 -17.82 -1.43
CA LEU A 177 12.74 -18.07 -0.01
C LEU A 177 13.54 -19.35 0.18
N SER A 178 14.44 -19.40 1.17
CA SER A 178 15.05 -20.64 1.65
C SER A 178 14.54 -20.97 3.04
N LEU A 179 14.11 -22.21 3.24
CA LEU A 179 13.77 -22.77 4.55
C LEU A 179 14.91 -23.66 5.01
N HIS A 180 15.46 -23.36 6.18
CA HIS A 180 16.47 -24.17 6.86
C HIS A 180 15.85 -24.74 8.14
N VAL A 181 15.91 -26.06 8.30
CA VAL A 181 15.34 -26.78 9.44
C VAL A 181 16.44 -27.55 10.15
N THR A 182 16.62 -27.28 11.44
CA THR A 182 17.60 -27.94 12.31
C THR A 182 16.91 -28.55 13.54
N PRO A 183 17.27 -29.77 13.98
CA PRO A 183 16.74 -30.32 15.23
C PRO A 183 17.18 -29.55 16.48
N ARG A 184 16.27 -29.32 17.43
CA ARG A 184 16.57 -28.78 18.77
C ARG A 184 17.01 -29.90 19.71
N GLY A 185 18.01 -29.66 20.55
CA GLY A 185 18.37 -30.55 21.66
C GLY A 185 19.40 -31.64 21.35
N GLN A 186 20.09 -31.61 20.21
CA GLN A 186 21.30 -32.42 20.04
C GLN A 186 22.48 -31.72 20.73
N GLY A 187 22.95 -32.30 21.84
CA GLY A 187 24.20 -31.87 22.47
C GLY A 187 25.39 -32.01 21.50
N PRO A 188 26.55 -31.39 21.80
CA PRO A 188 27.71 -31.30 20.90
C PRO A 188 28.36 -32.64 20.50
N GLN A 189 27.76 -33.79 20.83
CA GLN A 189 28.26 -35.13 20.50
C GLN A 189 27.39 -35.91 19.49
N ASN A 190 26.21 -35.41 19.10
CA ASN A 190 25.43 -35.99 17.99
C ASN A 190 25.64 -35.13 16.74
N ASP A 191 26.80 -35.28 16.11
CA ASP A 191 27.32 -34.46 15.02
C ASP A 191 26.68 -34.76 13.65
N SER A 192 25.48 -35.35 13.63
CA SER A 192 24.78 -35.74 12.39
C SER A 192 23.30 -35.41 12.42
N GLY A 193 22.90 -34.39 13.16
CA GLY A 193 21.57 -33.79 13.01
C GLY A 193 21.42 -33.27 11.59
N GLU A 194 20.85 -34.10 10.71
CA GLU A 194 20.70 -33.79 9.29
C GLU A 194 19.90 -32.48 9.16
N VAL A 195 20.62 -31.45 8.69
CA VAL A 195 20.07 -30.15 8.34
C VAL A 195 19.30 -30.33 7.04
N TRP A 196 18.04 -29.90 7.04
CA TRP A 196 17.24 -29.89 5.83
C TRP A 196 17.10 -28.47 5.30
N GLU A 197 17.29 -28.33 3.99
CA GLU A 197 17.13 -27.06 3.28
C GLU A 197 16.27 -27.26 2.03
N THR A 198 15.37 -26.31 1.78
CA THR A 198 14.62 -26.24 0.52
C THR A 198 14.40 -24.80 0.09
N GLN A 199 14.22 -24.60 -1.21
CA GLN A 199 13.91 -23.30 -1.80
C GLN A 199 12.46 -23.26 -2.29
N ILE A 200 11.81 -22.13 -2.04
CA ILE A 200 10.40 -21.89 -2.37
C ILE A 200 10.31 -20.62 -3.20
N LEU A 201 9.69 -20.73 -4.37
CA LEU A 201 9.34 -19.59 -5.21
C LEU A 201 7.91 -19.16 -4.91
N LEU A 202 7.76 -18.00 -4.26
CA LEU A 202 6.48 -17.28 -4.27
C LEU A 202 6.36 -16.53 -5.59
N SER A 203 5.46 -17.00 -6.45
CA SER A 203 5.18 -16.35 -7.72
C SER A 203 3.68 -16.14 -7.90
N THR A 204 3.34 -15.09 -8.63
CA THR A 204 2.03 -14.92 -9.26
C THR A 204 2.25 -14.89 -10.76
N PRO A 205 1.28 -15.35 -11.58
CA PRO A 205 1.36 -15.13 -13.02
C PRO A 205 1.68 -13.66 -13.30
N PRO A 206 2.64 -13.36 -14.20
CA PRO A 206 3.06 -11.99 -14.45
C PRO A 206 1.82 -11.18 -14.82
N VAL A 207 1.58 -10.11 -14.06
CA VAL A 207 0.36 -9.32 -14.21
C VAL A 207 0.36 -8.63 -15.58
N LEU A 208 1.53 -8.12 -15.99
CA LEU A 208 1.86 -7.57 -17.31
C LEU A 208 3.38 -7.69 -17.51
N PRO A 209 3.88 -8.21 -18.65
CA PRO A 209 5.29 -8.08 -19.00
C PRO A 209 5.70 -6.59 -19.02
N GLY A 210 6.87 -6.24 -18.47
CA GLY A 210 7.31 -4.84 -18.46
C GLY A 210 6.57 -3.94 -17.47
N ALA A 211 5.99 -4.51 -16.40
CA ALA A 211 5.27 -3.73 -15.38
C ALA A 211 6.15 -2.63 -14.73
N HIS A 212 7.44 -2.92 -14.53
CA HIS A 212 8.45 -1.98 -14.01
C HIS A 212 8.69 -0.75 -14.91
N GLU A 213 8.47 -0.85 -16.22
CA GLU A 213 8.48 0.30 -17.13
C GLU A 213 7.12 1.01 -17.13
N THR A 214 6.04 0.20 -17.11
CA THR A 214 4.66 0.68 -17.24
C THR A 214 4.18 1.51 -16.03
N VAL A 215 4.78 1.31 -14.85
CA VAL A 215 4.46 2.04 -13.61
C VAL A 215 4.57 3.57 -13.76
N PHE A 216 5.42 4.06 -14.66
CA PHE A 216 5.62 5.48 -14.92
C PHE A 216 4.60 6.07 -15.90
N ALA A 217 3.84 5.24 -16.62
CA ALA A 217 2.84 5.68 -17.60
C ALA A 217 1.40 5.51 -17.09
N VAL A 218 1.16 4.57 -16.18
CA VAL A 218 -0.17 4.26 -15.67
C VAL A 218 -0.47 5.11 -14.43
N SER A 219 -1.64 5.75 -14.38
CA SER A 219 -2.18 6.39 -13.17
C SER A 219 -3.10 5.42 -12.42
N ALA A 220 -2.54 4.55 -11.59
CA ALA A 220 -3.30 3.51 -10.88
C ALA A 220 -4.13 4.03 -9.69
N GLY A 221 -3.85 5.25 -9.20
CA GLY A 221 -4.55 5.93 -8.10
C GLY A 221 -5.97 6.38 -8.41
N LEU A 222 -6.31 6.52 -9.69
CA LEU A 222 -7.66 6.92 -10.07
C LEU A 222 -8.63 5.75 -9.89
N SER A 223 -9.70 5.99 -9.15
CA SER A 223 -10.85 5.09 -8.97
C SER A 223 -11.53 4.70 -10.30
N SER A 224 -11.22 5.39 -11.40
CA SER A 224 -11.65 5.07 -12.76
C SER A 224 -10.75 4.06 -13.50
N SER A 225 -9.61 3.66 -12.93
CA SER A 225 -8.70 2.71 -13.57
C SER A 225 -9.34 1.32 -13.64
N LYS A 226 -9.51 0.78 -14.86
CA LYS A 226 -10.02 -0.59 -15.12
C LYS A 226 -9.01 -1.69 -14.73
N LEU A 227 -8.09 -1.37 -13.83
CA LEU A 227 -7.03 -2.27 -13.42
C LEU A 227 -7.56 -3.30 -12.43
N SER A 228 -7.18 -4.56 -12.63
CA SER A 228 -7.47 -5.61 -11.65
C SER A 228 -6.78 -5.31 -10.32
N THR A 229 -7.33 -5.84 -9.21
CA THR A 229 -6.72 -5.72 -7.88
C THR A 229 -5.26 -6.18 -7.86
N LYS A 230 -4.93 -7.24 -8.62
CA LYS A 230 -3.54 -7.73 -8.77
C LYS A 230 -2.64 -6.71 -9.47
N SER A 231 -3.13 -6.05 -10.51
CA SER A 231 -2.40 -5.00 -11.25
C SER A 231 -2.17 -3.77 -10.39
N LYS A 232 -3.18 -3.32 -9.64
CA LYS A 232 -3.03 -2.21 -8.69
C LYS A 232 -1.96 -2.53 -7.66
N ARG A 233 -1.99 -3.74 -7.07
CA ARG A 233 -0.98 -4.17 -6.09
C ARG A 233 0.44 -4.17 -6.66
N ALA A 234 0.60 -4.61 -7.91
CA ALA A 234 1.89 -4.60 -8.59
C ALA A 234 2.41 -3.17 -8.79
N PHE A 235 1.59 -2.28 -9.37
CA PHE A 235 2.01 -0.89 -9.62
C PHE A 235 2.27 -0.11 -8.35
N TYR A 236 1.43 -0.29 -7.31
CA TYR A 236 1.65 0.35 -6.01
C TYR A 236 2.93 -0.16 -5.34
N GLY A 237 3.24 -1.45 -5.49
CA GLY A 237 4.50 -2.01 -5.01
C GLY A 237 5.72 -1.40 -5.71
N LEU A 238 5.68 -1.33 -7.03
CA LEU A 238 6.75 -0.76 -7.85
C LEU A 238 6.95 0.74 -7.57
N SER A 239 5.86 1.52 -7.52
CA SER A 239 5.95 2.96 -7.22
C SER A 239 6.49 3.21 -5.81
N PHE A 240 6.01 2.44 -4.83
CA PHE A 240 6.53 2.48 -3.47
C PHE A 240 8.03 2.16 -3.44
N LEU A 241 8.50 1.10 -4.12
CA LEU A 241 9.92 0.75 -4.13
C LEU A 241 10.78 1.88 -4.70
N ALA A 242 10.38 2.45 -5.84
CA ALA A 242 11.12 3.56 -6.45
C ALA A 242 11.20 4.76 -5.51
N MET A 243 10.07 5.16 -4.93
CA MET A 243 10.00 6.30 -4.02
C MET A 243 10.73 6.05 -2.70
N GLU A 244 10.56 4.87 -2.09
CA GLU A 244 11.24 4.50 -0.84
C GLU A 244 12.76 4.58 -1.01
N ARG A 245 13.28 4.16 -2.17
CA ARG A 245 14.72 4.25 -2.47
C ARG A 245 15.20 5.70 -2.63
N ILE A 246 14.43 6.55 -3.31
CA ILE A 246 14.74 7.99 -3.41
C ILE A 246 14.80 8.61 -2.02
N VAL A 247 13.77 8.36 -1.21
CA VAL A 247 13.63 8.88 0.16
C VAL A 247 14.74 8.35 1.07
N LYS A 248 15.09 7.05 1.02
CA LYS A 248 16.19 6.50 1.82
C LYS A 248 17.56 7.07 1.45
N ARG A 249 17.77 7.43 0.18
CA ARG A 249 19.07 7.95 -0.31
C ARG A 249 19.24 9.43 0.01
N SER A 250 18.18 10.23 -0.08
CA SER A 250 18.30 11.70 0.02
C SER A 250 17.05 12.42 0.56
N GLY A 251 16.12 11.69 1.15
CA GLY A 251 14.89 12.23 1.74
C GLY A 251 13.84 12.65 0.71
N PHE A 252 12.70 13.13 1.20
CA PHE A 252 11.61 13.66 0.38
C PHE A 252 12.02 14.90 -0.43
N ALA A 253 13.04 15.65 0.02
CA ALA A 253 13.58 16.81 -0.68
C ALA A 253 14.10 16.47 -2.08
N LEU A 254 14.76 15.32 -2.26
CA LEU A 254 15.23 14.93 -3.60
C LEU A 254 14.07 14.68 -4.56
N ALA A 255 13.00 14.02 -4.11
CA ALA A 255 11.82 13.80 -4.94
C ALA A 255 11.15 15.13 -5.33
N PHE A 256 11.10 16.09 -4.41
CA PHE A 256 10.61 17.44 -4.68
C PHE A 256 11.48 18.18 -5.70
N GLU A 257 12.81 18.13 -5.55
CA GLU A 257 13.77 18.76 -6.46
C GLU A 257 13.67 18.22 -7.89
N LEU A 258 13.41 16.92 -8.07
CA LEU A 258 13.14 16.33 -9.37
C LEU A 258 11.91 16.96 -10.04
N CYS A 259 10.85 17.16 -9.25
CA CYS A 259 9.62 17.79 -9.71
C CYS A 259 9.83 19.27 -10.06
N GLN A 260 10.52 20.03 -9.20
CA GLN A 260 10.87 21.43 -9.46
C GLN A 260 11.72 21.57 -10.71
N ARG A 261 12.73 20.71 -10.88
CA ARG A 261 13.57 20.70 -12.07
C ARG A 261 12.78 20.41 -13.35
N ALA A 262 11.78 19.53 -13.28
CA ALA A 262 10.91 19.24 -14.41
C ALA A 262 10.04 20.47 -14.76
N GLU A 263 9.43 21.09 -13.75
CA GLU A 263 8.65 22.34 -13.91
C GLU A 263 9.50 23.47 -14.50
N ASP A 264 10.69 23.72 -13.95
CA ASP A 264 11.63 24.76 -14.41
C ASP A 264 12.10 24.52 -15.86
N SER A 265 12.13 23.25 -16.28
CA SER A 265 12.48 22.84 -17.65
C SER A 265 11.28 22.84 -18.60
N GLY A 266 10.08 23.20 -18.13
CA GLY A 266 8.84 23.16 -18.90
C GLY A 266 8.38 21.75 -19.28
N LEU A 267 8.80 20.72 -18.52
CA LEU A 267 8.41 19.34 -18.74
C LEU A 267 7.08 19.04 -18.06
N GLU A 268 6.22 18.27 -18.73
CA GLU A 268 4.92 17.87 -18.17
C GLU A 268 5.08 16.95 -16.96
N THR A 269 6.04 16.03 -17.03
CA THR A 269 6.37 15.07 -15.97
C THR A 269 7.88 14.91 -15.81
N VAL A 270 8.32 14.43 -14.64
CA VAL A 270 9.71 14.06 -14.38
C VAL A 270 10.12 12.92 -15.32
N PRO A 271 11.23 13.08 -16.10
CA PRO A 271 11.74 12.01 -16.94
C PRO A 271 12.03 10.72 -16.16
N VAL A 272 11.63 9.57 -16.70
CA VAL A 272 11.84 8.25 -16.07
C VAL A 272 13.32 8.00 -15.74
N SER A 273 14.24 8.43 -16.62
CA SER A 273 15.67 8.29 -16.38
C SER A 273 16.14 9.02 -15.11
N TRP A 274 15.56 10.18 -14.78
CA TRP A 274 15.89 10.90 -13.55
C TRP A 274 15.37 10.16 -12.32
N VAL A 275 14.18 9.58 -12.40
CA VAL A 275 13.62 8.76 -11.30
C VAL A 275 14.47 7.52 -11.06
N LEU A 276 14.83 6.79 -12.11
CA LEU A 276 15.67 5.60 -12.02
C LEU A 276 17.05 5.92 -11.43
N GLU A 277 17.67 7.01 -11.89
CA GLU A 277 18.94 7.50 -11.36
C GLU A 277 18.84 7.83 -9.86
N ALA A 278 17.83 8.61 -9.47
CA ALA A 278 17.61 9.00 -8.07
C ALA A 278 17.33 7.79 -7.17
N ALA A 279 16.55 6.82 -7.66
CA ALA A 279 16.26 5.58 -6.95
C ALA A 279 17.46 4.61 -6.95
N GLY A 280 18.48 4.82 -7.79
CA GLY A 280 19.54 3.85 -8.03
C GLY A 280 18.97 2.52 -8.53
N LEU A 281 18.10 2.59 -9.53
CA LEU A 281 17.50 1.46 -10.24
C LEU A 281 17.91 1.52 -11.71
N ASP A 282 17.92 0.37 -12.38
CA ASP A 282 18.06 0.29 -13.83
C ASP A 282 16.74 -0.12 -14.50
N ALA A 283 16.75 -0.23 -15.83
CA ALA A 283 15.57 -0.55 -16.63
C ALA A 283 15.33 -2.07 -16.76
N THR A 284 15.89 -2.92 -15.89
CA THR A 284 15.72 -4.38 -15.97
C THR A 284 14.85 -4.92 -14.83
N GLU A 285 13.94 -5.85 -15.14
CA GLU A 285 13.10 -6.51 -14.12
C GLU A 285 13.92 -7.13 -12.98
N SER A 286 15.09 -7.71 -13.31
CA SER A 286 15.95 -8.37 -12.33
C SER A 286 16.51 -7.41 -11.27
N SER A 287 16.78 -6.16 -11.66
CA SER A 287 17.29 -5.12 -10.76
C SER A 287 16.20 -4.65 -9.80
N TRP A 288 14.99 -4.43 -10.33
CA TRP A 288 13.81 -4.09 -9.54
C TRP A 288 13.45 -5.18 -8.53
N ARG A 289 13.44 -6.46 -8.97
CA ARG A 289 13.22 -7.58 -8.07
C ARG A 289 14.25 -7.58 -6.94
N ARG A 290 15.55 -7.55 -7.29
CA ARG A 290 16.63 -7.57 -6.30
C ARG A 290 16.50 -6.41 -5.31
N ALA A 291 16.27 -5.20 -5.80
CA ALA A 291 16.08 -4.04 -4.96
C ALA A 291 14.88 -4.18 -3.99
N ALA A 292 13.78 -4.81 -4.44
CA ALA A 292 12.66 -5.12 -3.56
C ALA A 292 13.04 -6.13 -2.48
N ILE A 293 13.76 -7.18 -2.84
CA ILE A 293 14.21 -8.24 -1.91
C ILE A 293 15.18 -7.68 -0.86
N GLU A 294 16.17 -6.89 -1.29
CA GLU A 294 17.15 -6.25 -0.41
C GLU A 294 16.53 -5.24 0.57
N ALA A 295 15.36 -4.67 0.24
CA ALA A 295 14.67 -3.69 1.07
C ALA A 295 13.86 -4.29 2.24
N PHE A 296 13.65 -5.61 2.25
CA PHE A 296 12.98 -6.30 3.37
C PHE A 296 13.86 -6.29 4.62
N GLY A 297 13.33 -5.76 5.72
CA GLY A 297 13.83 -6.03 7.07
C GLY A 297 13.17 -7.27 7.66
N GLU A 298 13.59 -7.62 8.87
CA GLU A 298 13.09 -8.81 9.58
C GLU A 298 11.57 -8.73 9.82
N GLU A 299 11.07 -7.57 10.26
CA GLU A 299 9.62 -7.36 10.48
C GLU A 299 8.82 -7.49 9.18
N GLU A 300 9.33 -6.93 8.07
CA GLU A 300 8.66 -7.08 6.78
C GLU A 300 8.63 -8.54 6.32
N LEU A 301 9.71 -9.30 6.55
CA LEU A 301 9.76 -10.72 6.23
C LEU A 301 8.75 -11.52 7.08
N MET A 302 8.63 -11.22 8.37
CA MET A 302 7.60 -11.82 9.23
C MET A 302 6.19 -11.54 8.70
N HIS A 303 5.92 -10.29 8.28
CA HIS A 303 4.64 -9.94 7.66
C HIS A 303 4.43 -10.63 6.31
N LEU A 304 5.48 -10.78 5.49
CA LEU A 304 5.43 -11.57 4.25
C LEU A 304 4.97 -13.00 4.51
N ILE A 305 5.59 -13.67 5.49
CA ILE A 305 5.23 -15.04 5.90
C ILE A 305 3.77 -15.11 6.35
N CYS A 306 3.31 -14.13 7.14
CA CYS A 306 1.92 -14.05 7.58
C CYS A 306 0.94 -13.83 6.42
N MET A 307 1.35 -13.19 5.33
CA MET A 307 0.52 -12.98 4.14
C MET A 307 0.44 -14.23 3.25
N TYR A 308 1.49 -15.05 3.21
CA TYR A 308 1.56 -16.25 2.36
C TYR A 308 1.90 -17.54 3.12
N PRO A 309 1.19 -17.86 4.23
CA PRO A 309 1.58 -18.96 5.09
C PRO A 309 1.45 -20.32 4.39
N SER A 310 0.51 -20.46 3.45
CA SER A 310 0.29 -21.70 2.70
C SER A 310 1.46 -22.09 1.80
N GLY A 311 2.19 -21.12 1.23
CA GLY A 311 3.34 -21.38 0.37
C GLY A 311 4.49 -22.04 1.10
N LEU A 312 4.69 -21.69 2.38
CA LEU A 312 5.71 -22.26 3.24
C LEU A 312 5.23 -23.52 3.97
N ALA A 313 3.95 -23.56 4.34
CA ALA A 313 3.37 -24.66 5.11
C ALA A 313 3.47 -26.01 4.40
N GLY A 314 3.27 -26.05 3.08
CA GLY A 314 3.32 -27.30 2.32
C GLY A 314 4.69 -27.95 2.38
N ALA A 315 5.74 -27.19 2.05
CA ALA A 315 7.12 -27.69 2.07
C ALA A 315 7.55 -28.16 3.47
N LEU A 316 7.20 -27.42 4.52
CA LEU A 316 7.51 -27.81 5.89
C LEU A 316 6.70 -29.05 6.31
N ALA A 317 5.42 -29.12 5.98
CA ALA A 317 4.55 -30.26 6.27
C ALA A 317 5.07 -31.56 5.65
N GLU A 318 5.47 -31.52 4.38
CA GLU A 318 6.07 -32.67 3.68
C GLU A 318 7.34 -33.16 4.38
N HIS A 319 8.21 -32.24 4.81
CA HIS A 319 9.42 -32.59 5.57
C HIS A 319 9.11 -33.23 6.93
N LEU A 320 8.13 -32.69 7.66
CA LEU A 320 7.70 -33.24 8.96
C LEU A 320 7.14 -34.67 8.82
N LEU A 321 6.30 -34.91 7.80
CA LEU A 321 5.78 -36.25 7.49
C LEU A 321 6.89 -37.23 7.16
N ALA A 322 7.86 -36.82 6.34
CA ALA A 322 8.99 -37.66 5.97
C ALA A 322 9.86 -38.08 7.18
N ARG A 323 9.87 -37.27 8.24
CA ARG A 323 10.56 -37.57 9.52
C ARG A 323 9.70 -38.31 10.54
N GLY A 324 8.44 -38.59 10.22
CA GLY A 324 7.50 -39.23 11.15
C GLY A 324 7.09 -38.33 12.32
N ILE A 325 7.26 -37.00 12.21
CA ILE A 325 6.82 -36.05 13.22
C ILE A 325 5.32 -35.81 13.01
N ASP A 326 4.49 -36.29 13.93
CA ASP A 326 3.03 -36.05 13.93
C ASP A 326 2.72 -34.70 14.62
N PRO A 327 2.30 -33.64 13.92
CA PRO A 327 2.00 -32.34 14.52
C PRO A 327 0.72 -32.33 15.35
N GLY A 328 -0.13 -33.35 15.19
CA GLY A 328 -1.30 -33.55 16.03
C GLY A 328 -0.94 -33.96 17.46
N GLN A 329 0.25 -34.52 17.66
CA GLN A 329 0.75 -35.03 18.94
C GLN A 329 2.02 -34.31 19.41
N GLU A 330 2.89 -33.92 18.48
CA GLU A 330 4.17 -33.28 18.72
C GLU A 330 4.14 -31.81 18.27
N ARG A 331 4.55 -30.93 19.18
CA ARG A 331 4.73 -29.53 18.86
C ARG A 331 6.04 -29.38 18.11
N TRP A 332 6.01 -29.49 16.78
CA TRP A 332 7.22 -29.44 15.94
C TRP A 332 8.12 -28.24 16.24
N TRP A 333 7.53 -27.09 16.62
CA TRP A 333 8.25 -25.87 16.99
C TRP A 333 9.04 -25.97 18.31
N GLU A 334 8.82 -27.02 19.12
CA GLU A 334 9.58 -27.31 20.33
C GLU A 334 10.81 -28.18 20.02
N VAL A 335 10.78 -28.96 18.94
CA VAL A 335 11.83 -29.94 18.59
C VAL A 335 12.63 -29.59 17.34
N LEU A 336 12.22 -28.58 16.56
CA LEU A 336 12.93 -28.07 15.40
C LEU A 336 13.16 -26.57 15.55
N ASP A 337 14.24 -26.04 15.00
CA ASP A 337 14.44 -24.63 14.71
C ASP A 337 14.28 -24.43 13.21
N VAL A 338 13.36 -23.55 12.81
CA VAL A 338 12.99 -23.33 11.42
C VAL A 338 13.26 -21.88 11.06
N ARG A 339 14.26 -21.66 10.21
CA ARG A 339 14.65 -20.33 9.73
C ARG A 339 14.21 -20.16 8.28
N CYS A 340 13.57 -19.04 7.99
CA CYS A 340 13.24 -18.61 6.64
C CYS A 340 14.14 -17.43 6.25
N SER A 341 14.73 -17.47 5.06
CA SER A 341 15.58 -16.40 4.53
C SER A 341 15.20 -16.04 3.09
N LEU A 342 15.51 -14.81 2.68
CA LEU A 342 15.39 -14.37 1.27
C LEU A 342 16.65 -14.77 0.51
N VAL A 343 16.53 -15.51 -0.60
CA VAL A 343 17.70 -16.04 -1.34
C VAL A 343 18.53 -14.92 -1.99
N GLU A 344 17.88 -13.90 -2.53
CA GLU A 344 18.55 -12.74 -3.16
C GLU A 344 18.87 -11.63 -2.14
N GLY A 345 18.66 -11.86 -0.84
CA GLY A 345 18.84 -10.86 0.23
C GLY A 345 19.63 -11.39 1.43
N THR A 346 19.79 -10.55 2.44
CA THR A 346 20.50 -10.90 3.69
C THR A 346 19.56 -11.15 4.87
N THR A 347 18.26 -10.94 4.67
CA THR A 347 17.27 -10.95 5.73
C THR A 347 16.74 -12.36 5.97
N SER A 348 16.55 -12.70 7.24
CA SER A 348 16.01 -13.97 7.68
C SER A 348 15.25 -13.82 8.98
N THR A 349 14.32 -14.73 9.26
CA THR A 349 13.58 -14.77 10.53
C THR A 349 13.27 -16.20 10.94
N THR A 350 12.95 -16.41 12.21
CA THR A 350 12.59 -17.72 12.76
C THR A 350 11.07 -17.93 12.71
N LEU A 351 10.63 -19.07 12.17
CA LEU A 351 9.22 -19.38 11.97
C LEU A 351 8.55 -19.96 13.22
N ASN A 352 9.34 -20.41 14.20
CA ASN A 352 8.86 -21.11 15.38
C ASN A 352 7.80 -20.32 16.15
N ASP A 353 7.93 -19.00 16.26
CA ASP A 353 7.03 -18.17 17.06
C ASP A 353 5.89 -17.52 16.26
N ILE A 354 5.81 -17.82 14.96
CA ILE A 354 4.78 -17.27 14.09
C ILE A 354 3.52 -18.14 14.15
N TRP A 355 2.54 -17.74 14.96
CA TRP A 355 1.29 -18.49 15.14
C TRP A 355 0.56 -18.85 13.82
N PRO A 356 0.39 -17.93 12.84
CA PRO A 356 -0.19 -18.26 11.54
C PRO A 356 0.53 -19.41 10.83
N MET A 357 1.85 -19.54 11.01
CA MET A 357 2.64 -20.61 10.42
C MET A 357 2.31 -21.96 11.07
N ARG A 358 2.24 -22.00 12.41
CA ARG A 358 1.83 -23.21 13.15
C ARG A 358 0.46 -23.71 12.71
N VAL A 359 -0.50 -22.80 12.56
CA VAL A 359 -1.86 -23.11 12.10
C VAL A 359 -1.84 -23.63 10.67
N ALA A 360 -1.12 -22.97 9.75
CA ALA A 360 -1.09 -23.35 8.34
C ALA A 360 -0.43 -24.73 8.13
N VAL A 361 0.65 -25.06 8.84
CA VAL A 361 1.28 -26.40 8.81
C VAL A 361 0.30 -27.46 9.30
N ALA A 362 -0.35 -27.22 10.45
CA ALA A 362 -1.34 -28.15 11.00
C ALA A 362 -2.54 -28.36 10.07
N GLN A 363 -2.97 -27.31 9.35
CA GLN A 363 -4.04 -27.42 8.35
C GLN A 363 -3.60 -28.22 7.13
N HIS A 364 -2.37 -28.05 6.67
CA HIS A 364 -1.85 -28.78 5.49
C HIS A 364 -1.76 -30.27 5.76
N MET A 365 -1.30 -30.66 6.96
CA MET A 365 -1.09 -32.07 7.32
C MET A 365 -2.38 -32.85 7.63
N ARG A 366 -3.52 -32.15 7.77
CA ARG A 366 -4.84 -32.78 7.92
C ARG A 366 -5.52 -33.08 6.59
N ARG A 367 -5.02 -32.51 5.49
CA ARG A 367 -5.50 -32.78 4.14
C ARG A 367 -4.74 -33.99 3.60
#